data_AF-A0A7Y6BU76-F1
#
_entry.id   AF-A0A7Y6BU76-F1
#
_cell.length_a   1.000
_cell.length_b   1.000
_cell.length_c   1.000
_cell.angle_alpha   90.00
_cell.angle_beta   90.00
_cell.angle_gamma   90.00
#
_symmetry.space_group_name_H-M   'P 1'
#
loop_
_entity.id
_entity.type
_entity.pdbx_description
1 polymer ?
#
loop_
_entity_poly.entity_id
_entity_poly.type
_entity_poly.pdbx_seq_one_letter_code
_entity_poly.pdbx_strand_id
1 'polypeptide(L)'
;MQPGEGAIEYAAEITAGLPRSAAAIVIRRAMTEPSADPRIKDCEVCRYPFRDKTKNRSATVCGPWCKTTKKSAQRKQQRKKVKRVHNVTVKPSKPIRYLFWLEYPFWLKEKWMIGYAGSYERPRDPDKLAQITAAKQRTELMGGKRRRKTEIIEY
;
A
#
# COMPACT_ATOMS: atom_id res chain seq x y z
N MET A 1 5.38 -1.64 -18.74
CA MET A 1 4.58 -2.22 -17.64
C MET A 1 4.76 -3.73 -17.68
N GLN A 2 4.94 -4.39 -16.54
CA GLN A 2 5.06 -5.86 -16.52
C GLN A 2 3.67 -6.51 -16.65
N PRO A 3 3.53 -7.63 -17.38
CA PRO A 3 2.30 -8.39 -17.44
C PRO A 3 1.97 -8.99 -16.07
N GLY A 4 0.69 -9.10 -15.73
CA GLY A 4 0.26 -9.79 -14.51
C GLY A 4 0.07 -11.29 -14.76
N GLU A 5 -0.09 -12.05 -13.69
CA GLU A 5 -0.21 -13.52 -13.70
C GLU A 5 -1.16 -14.06 -14.77
N GLY A 6 -2.43 -13.61 -14.82
CA GLY A 6 -3.38 -14.12 -15.81
C GLY A 6 -3.12 -13.72 -17.26
N ALA A 7 -2.32 -12.66 -17.49
CA ALA A 7 -1.85 -12.34 -18.84
C ALA A 7 -0.70 -13.26 -19.26
N ILE A 8 0.15 -13.67 -18.30
CA ILE A 8 1.22 -14.64 -18.52
C ILE A 8 0.61 -16.03 -18.77
N GLU A 9 -0.38 -16.45 -17.98
CA GLU A 9 -1.09 -17.71 -18.18
C GLU A 9 -1.74 -17.78 -19.57
N TYR A 10 -2.46 -16.71 -19.96
CA TYR A 10 -3.06 -16.65 -21.29
C TYR A 10 -2.02 -16.66 -22.42
N ALA A 11 -0.93 -15.91 -22.26
CA ALA A 11 0.18 -15.95 -23.22
C ALA A 11 0.81 -17.35 -23.31
N ALA A 12 0.92 -18.07 -22.20
CA ALA A 12 1.41 -19.45 -22.18
C ALA A 12 0.44 -20.41 -22.90
N GLU A 13 -0.87 -20.25 -22.71
CA GLU A 13 -1.89 -21.05 -23.41
C GLU A 13 -1.80 -20.90 -24.94
N ILE A 14 -1.67 -19.66 -25.43
CA ILE A 14 -1.62 -19.39 -26.89
C ILE A 14 -0.26 -19.70 -27.53
N THR A 15 0.81 -19.76 -26.73
CA THR A 15 2.18 -20.02 -27.23
C THR A 15 2.69 -21.43 -26.93
N ALA A 16 1.85 -22.29 -26.34
CA ALA A 16 2.20 -23.66 -26.04
C ALA A 16 2.72 -24.39 -27.29
N GLY A 17 3.94 -24.92 -27.21
CA GLY A 17 4.58 -25.69 -28.30
C GLY A 17 5.19 -24.86 -29.43
N LEU A 18 5.11 -23.52 -29.38
CA LEU A 18 5.72 -22.65 -30.40
C LEU A 18 7.16 -22.26 -30.05
N PRO A 19 8.05 -22.16 -31.04
CA PRO A 19 9.36 -21.56 -30.84
C PRO A 19 9.20 -20.07 -30.51
N ARG A 20 10.18 -19.52 -29.77
CA ARG A 20 10.15 -18.14 -29.27
C ARG A 20 9.87 -17.09 -30.35
N SER A 21 10.38 -17.28 -31.57
CA SER A 21 10.15 -16.38 -32.71
C SER A 21 8.68 -16.37 -33.16
N ALA A 22 8.05 -17.55 -33.26
CA ALA A 22 6.64 -17.67 -33.64
C ALA A 22 5.72 -17.21 -32.50
N ALA A 23 6.05 -17.53 -31.26
CA ALA A 23 5.34 -17.07 -30.06
C ALA A 23 5.25 -15.53 -30.01
N ALA A 24 6.33 -14.83 -30.36
CA ALA A 24 6.34 -13.37 -30.40
C ALA A 24 5.35 -12.77 -31.41
N ILE A 25 5.15 -13.44 -32.55
CA ILE A 25 4.20 -12.99 -33.59
C ILE A 25 2.76 -13.17 -33.08
N VAL A 26 2.45 -14.32 -32.47
CA VAL A 26 1.13 -14.62 -31.91
C VAL A 26 0.78 -13.63 -30.80
N ILE A 27 1.70 -13.36 -29.87
CA ILE A 27 1.49 -12.40 -28.79
C ILE A 27 1.25 -10.99 -29.35
N ARG A 28 2.02 -10.56 -30.36
CA ARG A 28 1.79 -9.24 -30.99
C ARG A 28 0.40 -9.14 -31.61
N ARG A 29 -0.03 -10.16 -32.37
CA ARG A 29 -1.37 -10.19 -32.95
C ARG A 29 -2.45 -10.13 -31.88
N ALA A 30 -2.32 -10.91 -30.80
CA ALA A 30 -3.26 -10.91 -29.69
C ALA A 30 -3.36 -9.55 -28.95
N MET A 31 -2.35 -8.68 -29.05
CA MET A 31 -2.38 -7.33 -28.47
C MET A 31 -2.99 -6.28 -29.40
N THR A 32 -2.93 -6.47 -30.72
CA THR A 32 -3.41 -5.50 -31.71
C THR A 32 -4.79 -5.83 -32.24
N GLU A 33 -5.10 -7.11 -32.37
CA GLU A 33 -6.35 -7.60 -32.93
C GLU A 33 -7.33 -7.94 -31.80
N PRO A 34 -8.58 -7.44 -31.86
CA PRO A 34 -9.58 -7.80 -30.87
C PRO A 34 -9.90 -9.30 -30.99
N SER A 35 -9.88 -9.99 -29.85
CA SER A 35 -10.27 -11.38 -29.77
C SER A 35 -11.75 -11.58 -30.12
N ALA A 36 -12.06 -12.66 -30.84
CA ALA A 36 -13.43 -13.10 -31.08
C ALA A 36 -14.12 -13.69 -29.83
N ASP A 37 -13.36 -14.25 -28.86
CA ASP A 37 -13.93 -14.75 -27.60
C ASP A 37 -14.26 -13.58 -26.65
N PRO A 38 -15.52 -13.40 -26.24
CA PRO A 38 -15.93 -12.34 -25.31
C PRO A 38 -15.33 -12.48 -23.90
N ARG A 39 -14.73 -13.63 -23.57
CA ARG A 39 -14.00 -13.81 -22.31
C ARG A 39 -12.59 -13.24 -22.35
N ILE A 40 -12.00 -13.01 -23.53
CA ILE A 40 -10.68 -12.41 -23.64
C ILE A 40 -10.85 -10.90 -23.59
N LYS A 41 -10.18 -10.25 -22.65
CA LYS A 41 -10.27 -8.81 -22.40
C LYS A 41 -8.89 -8.23 -22.15
N ASP A 42 -8.78 -6.92 -22.34
CA ASP A 42 -7.57 -6.19 -21.99
C ASP A 42 -7.57 -5.78 -20.52
N CYS A 43 -6.44 -5.99 -19.85
CA CYS A 43 -6.29 -5.57 -18.47
C CYS A 43 -6.25 -4.03 -18.37
N GLU A 44 -7.10 -3.44 -17.53
CA GLU A 44 -7.11 -1.98 -17.34
C GLU A 44 -5.80 -1.40 -16.78
N VAL A 45 -4.96 -2.23 -16.14
CA VAL A 45 -3.71 -1.79 -15.52
C VAL A 45 -2.52 -2.03 -16.43
N CYS A 46 -2.27 -3.25 -16.87
CA CYS A 46 -1.08 -3.58 -17.66
C CYS A 46 -1.33 -3.60 -19.18
N ARG A 47 -2.59 -3.51 -19.63
CA ARG A 47 -3.03 -3.53 -21.04
C ARG A 47 -2.65 -4.78 -21.84
N TYR A 48 -2.31 -5.87 -21.16
CA TYR A 48 -2.15 -7.16 -21.81
C TYR A 48 -3.49 -7.89 -21.87
N PRO A 49 -3.74 -8.66 -22.96
CA PRO A 49 -4.91 -9.51 -23.07
C PRO A 49 -4.84 -10.64 -22.04
N PHE A 50 -5.97 -10.97 -21.44
CA PHE A 50 -6.11 -12.08 -20.52
C PHE A 50 -7.48 -12.73 -20.64
N ARG A 51 -7.58 -14.00 -20.26
CA ARG A 51 -8.84 -14.73 -20.26
C ARG A 51 -9.58 -14.57 -18.93
N ASP A 52 -10.83 -14.12 -18.99
CA ASP A 52 -11.68 -13.93 -17.82
C ASP A 52 -12.20 -15.29 -17.29
N LYS A 53 -11.61 -15.73 -16.17
CA LYS A 53 -11.98 -16.96 -15.44
C LYS A 53 -13.20 -16.78 -14.54
N THR A 54 -13.74 -15.56 -14.38
CA THR A 54 -14.91 -15.34 -13.52
C THR A 54 -16.19 -15.90 -14.16
N LYS A 55 -17.10 -16.39 -13.32
CA LYS A 55 -18.41 -16.91 -13.76
C LYS A 55 -19.21 -15.85 -14.52
N ASN A 56 -19.23 -14.63 -14.00
CA ASN A 56 -20.05 -13.53 -14.51
C ASN A 56 -19.35 -12.66 -15.56
N ARG A 57 -18.15 -13.07 -16.02
CA ARG A 57 -17.34 -12.29 -16.96
C ARG A 57 -17.15 -10.83 -16.50
N SER A 58 -16.80 -10.62 -15.23
CA SER A 58 -16.69 -9.29 -14.62
C SER A 58 -15.24 -8.89 -14.31
N ALA A 59 -14.26 -9.74 -14.63
CA ALA A 59 -12.87 -9.36 -14.42
C ALA A 59 -12.47 -8.25 -15.38
N THR A 60 -11.79 -7.25 -14.81
CA THR A 60 -11.24 -6.07 -15.53
C THR A 60 -9.71 -6.01 -15.44
N VAL A 61 -9.11 -6.94 -14.70
CA VAL A 61 -7.68 -6.98 -14.41
C VAL A 61 -7.22 -8.42 -14.44
N CYS A 62 -6.02 -8.64 -14.97
CA CYS A 62 -5.47 -9.96 -15.23
C CYS A 62 -4.90 -10.67 -13.98
N GLY A 63 -4.85 -10.05 -12.80
CA GLY A 63 -4.31 -10.72 -11.62
C GLY A 63 -4.32 -9.89 -10.33
N PRO A 64 -3.88 -10.48 -9.19
CA PRO A 64 -3.88 -9.86 -7.86
C PRO A 64 -3.04 -8.59 -7.78
N TRP A 65 -1.87 -8.60 -8.43
CA TRP A 65 -1.00 -7.41 -8.49
C TRP A 65 -1.69 -6.24 -9.19
N CYS A 66 -2.23 -6.47 -10.40
CA CYS A 66 -2.99 -5.45 -11.13
C CYS A 66 -4.21 -4.96 -10.33
N LYS A 67 -4.92 -5.87 -9.66
CA LYS A 67 -6.06 -5.53 -8.78
C LYS A 67 -5.65 -4.60 -7.64
N THR A 68 -4.50 -4.85 -7.01
CA THR A 68 -3.94 -4.01 -5.95
C THR A 68 -3.56 -2.63 -6.47
N THR A 69 -2.93 -2.56 -7.63
CA THR A 69 -2.56 -1.30 -8.28
C THR A 69 -3.78 -0.45 -8.63
N LYS A 70 -4.82 -1.06 -9.23
CA LYS A 70 -6.10 -0.40 -9.53
C LYS A 70 -6.76 0.15 -8.27
N LYS A 71 -6.88 -0.67 -7.21
CA LYS A 71 -7.45 -0.24 -5.92
C LYS A 71 -6.63 0.89 -5.27
N SER A 72 -5.32 0.83 -5.36
CA SER A 72 -4.43 1.86 -4.79
C SER A 72 -4.59 3.20 -5.52
N ALA A 73 -4.68 3.18 -6.85
CA ALA A 73 -4.99 4.36 -7.65
C ALA A 73 -6.38 4.93 -7.33
N GLN A 74 -7.40 4.08 -7.23
CA GLN A 74 -8.76 4.48 -6.86
C GLN A 74 -8.81 5.12 -5.46
N ARG A 75 -8.17 4.51 -4.46
CA ARG A 75 -8.06 5.08 -3.11
C ARG A 75 -7.32 6.41 -3.11
N LYS A 76 -6.26 6.56 -3.91
CA LYS A 76 -5.54 7.83 -4.06
C LYS A 76 -6.45 8.92 -4.63
N GLN A 77 -7.28 8.59 -5.63
CA GLN A 77 -8.27 9.52 -6.19
C GLN A 77 -9.38 9.86 -5.19
N GLN A 78 -9.93 8.88 -4.47
CA GLN A 78 -10.92 9.10 -3.42
C GLN A 78 -10.38 10.05 -2.34
N ARG A 79 -9.16 9.81 -1.85
CA ARG A 79 -8.49 10.71 -0.91
C ARG A 79 -8.32 12.12 -1.47
N LYS A 80 -8.02 12.28 -2.76
CA LYS A 80 -7.96 13.59 -3.41
C LYS A 80 -9.33 14.29 -3.46
N LYS A 81 -10.41 13.55 -3.76
CA LYS A 81 -11.78 14.09 -3.79
C LYS A 81 -12.23 14.55 -2.40
N VAL A 82 -12.08 13.69 -1.38
CA VAL A 82 -12.41 14.02 0.02
C VAL A 82 -11.64 15.26 0.51
N LYS A 83 -10.35 15.39 0.15
CA LYS A 83 -9.54 16.57 0.48
C LYS A 83 -10.07 17.86 -0.14
N ARG A 84 -10.57 17.80 -1.38
CA ARG A 84 -11.17 18.96 -2.05
C ARG A 84 -12.49 19.39 -1.41
N VAL A 85 -13.32 18.44 -0.98
CA VAL A 85 -14.64 18.73 -0.38
C VAL A 85 -14.54 19.28 1.03
N HIS A 86 -13.60 18.77 1.86
CA HIS A 86 -13.53 19.14 3.28
C HIS A 86 -12.45 20.18 3.64
N ASN A 87 -11.79 20.81 2.66
CA ASN A 87 -10.66 21.75 2.91
C ASN A 87 -9.60 21.19 3.88
N VAL A 88 -9.43 19.86 3.94
CA VAL A 88 -8.46 19.22 4.84
C VAL A 88 -7.08 19.38 4.21
N THR A 89 -6.35 20.40 4.67
CA THR A 89 -4.93 20.58 4.36
C THR A 89 -4.16 19.37 4.87
N VAL A 90 -3.57 18.60 3.96
CA VAL A 90 -2.64 17.54 4.32
C VAL A 90 -1.44 18.23 4.94
N LYS A 91 -1.27 18.10 6.25
CA LYS A 91 -0.03 18.51 6.89
C LYS A 91 1.11 17.86 6.10
N PRO A 92 2.08 18.64 5.57
CA PRO A 92 3.18 18.07 4.82
C PRO A 92 3.86 17.01 5.68
N SER A 93 4.41 15.97 5.02
CA SER A 93 5.23 14.99 5.72
C SER A 93 6.24 15.75 6.57
N LYS A 94 6.31 15.45 7.88
CA LYS A 94 7.24 16.15 8.75
C LYS A 94 8.64 15.96 8.15
N PRO A 95 9.45 17.02 8.03
CA PRO A 95 10.81 16.87 7.53
C PRO A 95 11.56 15.89 8.43
N ILE A 96 12.51 15.15 7.84
CA ILE A 96 13.46 14.33 8.60
C ILE A 96 14.18 15.27 9.58
N ARG A 97 14.22 14.91 10.87
CA ARG A 97 14.79 15.77 11.93
C ARG A 97 16.05 15.17 12.56
N TYR A 98 16.10 13.86 12.65
CA TYR A 98 17.17 13.08 13.28
C TYR A 98 17.57 11.96 12.33
N LEU A 99 18.87 11.85 12.04
CA LEU A 99 19.45 10.85 11.16
C LEU A 99 20.04 9.74 12.03
N PHE A 100 19.28 8.67 12.26
CA PHE A 100 19.70 7.59 13.17
C PHE A 100 20.52 6.48 12.51
N TRP A 101 20.56 6.44 11.18
CA TRP A 101 21.18 5.36 10.39
C TRP A 101 22.64 5.61 10.00
N LEU A 102 23.25 6.66 10.54
CA LEU A 102 24.66 6.98 10.36
C LEU A 102 25.45 6.43 11.55
N GLU A 103 26.75 6.18 11.35
CA GLU A 103 27.67 5.77 12.41
C GLU A 103 27.70 6.79 13.57
N TYR A 104 27.57 8.08 13.22
CA TYR A 104 27.37 9.18 14.17
C TYR A 104 26.00 9.83 13.93
N PRO A 105 24.97 9.45 14.70
CA PRO A 105 23.66 10.06 14.60
C PRO A 105 23.67 11.53 15.02
N PHE A 106 22.95 12.38 14.29
CA PHE A 106 22.84 13.79 14.65
C PHE A 106 21.49 14.41 14.28
N TRP A 107 21.19 15.52 14.94
CA TRP A 107 20.04 16.36 14.64
C TRP A 107 20.36 17.33 13.53
N LEU A 108 19.49 17.41 12.53
CA LEU A 108 19.68 18.32 11.40
C LEU A 108 19.55 19.81 11.78
N LYS A 109 18.87 20.11 12.90
CA LYS A 109 18.77 21.46 13.46
C LYS A 109 18.71 21.37 14.99
N GLU A 110 19.46 22.22 15.66
CA GLU A 110 19.47 22.34 17.12
C GLU A 110 18.07 22.60 17.69
N LYS A 111 17.27 23.45 17.04
CA LYS A 111 15.86 23.71 17.43
C LYS A 111 15.02 22.42 17.53
N TRP A 112 15.30 21.42 16.70
CA TRP A 112 14.59 20.14 16.74
C TRP A 112 15.07 19.25 17.88
N MET A 113 16.36 19.29 18.19
CA MET A 113 16.95 18.65 19.37
C MET A 113 16.33 19.21 20.65
N ILE A 114 16.35 20.54 20.82
CA ILE A 114 15.80 21.22 22.01
C ILE A 114 14.30 20.95 22.15
N GLY A 115 13.55 21.04 21.05
CA GLY A 115 12.12 20.75 21.05
C GLY A 115 11.79 19.28 21.39
N TYR A 116 12.67 18.35 21.03
CA TYR A 116 12.55 16.94 21.42
C TYR A 116 12.88 16.76 22.91
N ALA A 117 14.02 17.25 23.39
CA ALA A 117 14.41 17.19 24.80
C ALA A 117 13.34 17.78 25.72
N GLY A 118 12.84 18.99 25.39
CA GLY A 118 11.76 19.65 26.11
C GLY A 118 10.39 18.97 25.99
N SER A 119 10.25 17.82 25.32
CA SER A 119 9.05 16.98 25.40
C SER A 119 9.17 15.86 26.44
N TYR A 120 10.40 15.40 26.73
CA TYR A 120 10.70 14.37 27.72
C TYR A 120 11.06 14.98 29.08
N GLU A 121 11.82 16.06 29.10
CA GLU A 121 12.38 16.71 30.28
C GLU A 121 11.53 17.91 30.76
N ARG A 122 10.21 17.85 30.57
CA ARG A 122 9.35 18.94 31.04
C ARG A 122 9.31 18.96 32.56
N PRO A 123 9.61 20.09 33.22
CA PRO A 123 9.29 20.23 34.63
C PRO A 123 7.78 20.07 34.79
N ARG A 124 7.38 19.26 35.77
CA ARG A 124 5.98 19.04 36.14
C ARG A 124 5.82 19.36 37.61
N ASP A 125 4.69 19.95 37.96
CA ASP A 125 4.31 20.16 39.36
C ASP A 125 4.30 18.83 40.13
N PRO A 126 4.64 18.85 41.43
CA PRO A 126 4.71 17.65 42.27
C PRO A 126 3.40 16.84 42.25
N ASP A 127 2.24 17.50 42.26
CA ASP A 127 0.93 16.83 42.16
C ASP A 127 0.78 16.06 40.84
N LYS A 128 1.27 16.65 39.75
CA LYS A 128 1.23 16.02 38.43
C LYS A 128 2.19 14.84 38.35
N LEU A 129 3.33 14.90 39.05
CA LEU A 129 4.24 13.77 39.18
C LEU A 129 3.58 12.62 39.95
N ALA A 130 2.92 12.91 41.07
CA ALA A 130 2.18 11.92 41.86
C ALA A 130 1.06 11.24 41.05
N GLN A 131 0.34 11.99 40.21
CA GLN A 131 -0.68 11.42 39.33
C GLN A 131 -0.09 10.47 38.27
N ILE A 132 1.08 10.80 37.71
CA ILE A 132 1.76 9.95 36.71
C ILE A 132 2.25 8.66 37.35
N THR A 133 2.85 8.73 38.54
CA THR A 133 3.33 7.55 39.25
C THR A 133 2.17 6.63 39.63
N ALA A 134 1.08 7.18 40.18
CA ALA A 134 -0.13 6.43 40.48
C ALA A 134 -0.78 5.81 39.22
N ALA A 135 -0.76 6.49 38.07
CA ALA A 135 -1.25 5.95 36.81
C ALA A 135 -0.36 4.81 36.27
N LYS A 136 0.96 4.92 36.41
CA LYS A 136 1.91 3.85 36.03
C LYS A 136 1.69 2.61 36.89
N GLN A 137 1.64 2.77 38.21
CA GLN A 137 1.38 1.68 39.16
C GLN A 137 0.05 0.97 38.86
N ARG A 138 -1.03 1.72 38.62
CA ARG A 138 -2.32 1.13 38.20
C ARG A 138 -2.21 0.33 36.90
N THR A 139 -1.43 0.81 35.93
CA THR A 139 -1.25 0.12 34.64
C THR A 139 -0.44 -1.16 34.81
N GLU A 140 0.58 -1.16 35.65
CA GLU A 140 1.40 -2.33 35.98
C GLU A 140 0.58 -3.40 36.72
N LEU A 141 -0.19 -2.99 37.74
CA LEU A 141 -1.11 -3.87 38.47
C LEU A 141 -2.16 -4.53 37.55
N MET A 142 -2.56 -3.85 36.48
CA MET A 142 -3.53 -4.36 35.50
C MET A 142 -2.89 -5.20 34.37
N GLY A 143 -1.61 -5.58 34.50
CA GLY A 143 -0.89 -6.41 33.51
C GLY A 143 -0.30 -5.64 32.33
N GLY A 144 -0.09 -4.33 32.48
CA GLY A 144 0.52 -3.46 31.46
C GLY A 144 -0.47 -2.90 30.43
N LYS A 145 0.07 -2.31 29.35
CA LYS A 145 -0.77 -1.79 28.27
C LYS A 145 -1.47 -2.95 27.56
N ARG A 146 -2.81 -3.00 27.63
CA ARG A 146 -3.63 -3.91 26.82
C ARG A 146 -3.21 -3.79 25.34
N ARG A 147 -2.64 -4.86 24.79
CA ARG A 147 -2.45 -4.99 23.34
C ARG A 147 -3.84 -4.93 22.71
N ARG A 148 -4.03 -4.07 21.70
CA ARG A 148 -5.29 -4.06 20.93
C ARG A 148 -5.47 -5.47 20.35
N LYS A 149 -6.61 -6.12 20.61
CA LYS A 149 -6.95 -7.38 19.95
C LYS A 149 -6.96 -7.10 18.45
N THR A 150 -6.04 -7.69 17.71
CA THR A 150 -6.17 -7.84 16.26
C THR A 150 -7.32 -8.83 16.07
N GLU A 151 -8.46 -8.38 15.57
CA GLU A 151 -9.53 -9.29 15.17
C GLU A 151 -8.99 -10.14 14.00
N ILE A 152 -8.70 -11.41 14.29
CA ILE A 152 -8.41 -12.40 13.27
C ILE A 152 -9.78 -12.72 12.66
N ILE A 153 -10.02 -12.15 11.48
CA ILE A 153 -11.16 -12.55 10.65
C ILE A 153 -10.76 -13.89 10.04
N GLU A 154 -11.28 -14.98 10.61
CA GLU A 154 -11.21 -16.31 9.99
C GLU A 154 -12.05 -16.27 8.71
N TYR A 155 -11.43 -16.69 7.59
CA TYR A 155 -12.03 -16.80 6.27
C TYR A 155 -12.75 -18.12 6.10
#